data_AF-A0A806KGK9-F1
#
_entry.id   AF-A0A806KGK9-F1
#
_cell.length_a   1.000
_cell.length_b   1.000
_cell.length_c   1.000
_cell.angle_alpha   90.00
_cell.angle_beta   90.00
_cell.angle_gamma   90.00
#
_symmetry.space_group_name_H-M   'P 1'
#
loop_
_entity.id
_entity.type
_entity.pdbx_description
1 polymer ?
#
loop_
_entity_poly.entity_id
_entity_poly.type
_entity_poly.pdbx_seq_one_letter_code
_entity_poly.pdbx_strand_id
1 'polypeptide(L)'
;MTMPDLTEEEYDALDEHYTKNPPKVNPAKEGTGFFTRQTAAAKTVTLDNLSADYLTVKAMATQKTPAQIIGEMVRERIAANL
;
A
#
# COMPACT_ATOMS: atom_id res chain seq x y z
N MET A 1 2.41 -24.33 12.99
CA MET A 1 3.25 -23.44 13.82
C MET A 1 2.84 -22.03 13.45
N THR A 2 2.01 -21.39 14.28
CA THR A 2 1.59 -19.99 14.10
C THR A 2 2.78 -19.08 14.42
N MET A 3 3.10 -18.12 13.53
CA MET A 3 4.09 -17.09 13.84
C MET A 3 3.61 -16.32 15.07
N PRO A 4 4.48 -16.03 16.05
CA PRO A 4 4.09 -15.17 17.17
C PRO A 4 3.74 -13.79 16.62
N ASP A 5 2.55 -13.30 16.96
CA ASP A 5 2.16 -11.91 16.65
C ASP A 5 3.14 -10.97 17.36
N LEU A 6 3.86 -10.18 16.58
CA LEU A 6 4.73 -9.11 17.10
C LEU A 6 3.86 -8.07 17.83
N THR A 7 4.42 -7.46 18.87
CA THR A 7 3.80 -6.32 19.55
C THR A 7 3.86 -5.06 18.68
N GLU A 8 3.03 -4.05 18.96
CA GLU A 8 2.98 -2.80 18.19
C GLU A 8 4.34 -2.08 18.17
N GLU A 9 5.05 -2.08 19.29
CA GLU A 9 6.40 -1.51 19.40
C GLU A 9 7.42 -2.26 18.52
N GLU A 10 7.29 -3.58 18.40
CA GLU A 10 8.14 -4.39 17.53
C GLU A 10 7.83 -4.14 16.05
N TYR A 11 6.57 -3.89 15.70
CA TYR A 11 6.21 -3.48 14.34
C TYR A 11 6.77 -2.11 13.98
N ASP A 12 6.70 -1.14 14.91
CA ASP A 12 7.25 0.21 14.69
C ASP A 12 8.77 0.16 14.54
N ALA A 13 9.46 -0.62 15.39
CA ALA A 13 10.90 -0.82 15.28
C ALA A 13 11.29 -1.52 13.98
N LEU A 14 10.50 -2.52 13.55
CA LEU A 14 10.72 -3.23 12.29
C LEU A 14 10.50 -2.30 11.10
N ASP A 15 9.50 -1.43 11.19
CA ASP A 15 9.23 -0.45 10.16
C ASP A 15 10.33 0.60 10.02
N GLU A 16 10.79 1.13 11.15
CA GLU A 16 11.90 2.08 11.19
C GLU A 16 13.17 1.42 10.62
N HIS A 17 13.42 0.15 10.96
CA HIS A 17 14.55 -0.61 10.44
C HIS A 17 14.49 -0.77 8.91
N TYR A 18 13.35 -1.16 8.34
CA TYR A 18 13.22 -1.31 6.88
C TYR A 18 13.15 0.03 6.13
N THR A 19 12.70 1.09 6.79
CA THR A 19 12.76 2.46 6.26
C THR A 19 14.21 2.94 6.15
N LYS A 20 15.04 2.65 7.17
CA LYS A 20 16.46 3.02 7.20
C LYS A 20 17.34 2.09 6.37
N ASN A 21 16.97 0.81 6.29
CA ASN A 21 17.70 -0.25 5.59
C ASN A 21 16.78 -0.93 4.57
N PRO A 22 16.44 -0.25 3.46
CA PRO A 22 15.60 -0.85 2.44
C PRO A 22 16.33 -2.09 1.87
N PRO A 23 15.68 -3.26 1.84
CA PRO A 23 16.30 -4.46 1.30
C PRO A 23 16.62 -4.25 -0.18
N LYS A 24 17.85 -4.59 -0.57
CA LYS A 24 18.27 -4.50 -1.97
C LYS A 24 17.52 -5.56 -2.77
N VAL A 25 16.56 -5.12 -3.58
CA VAL A 25 15.87 -5.99 -4.52
C VAL A 25 16.87 -6.38 -5.60
N ASN A 26 17.15 -7.67 -5.76
CA ASN A 26 17.97 -8.17 -6.86
C ASN A 26 17.04 -8.37 -8.07
N PRO A 27 17.08 -7.50 -9.10
CA PRO A 27 16.19 -7.61 -10.25
C PRO A 27 16.47 -8.85 -11.11
N ALA A 28 17.62 -9.52 -10.94
CA ALA A 28 17.98 -10.73 -11.69
C ALA A 28 17.41 -12.03 -11.09
N LYS A 29 16.82 -11.97 -9.88
CA LYS A 29 15.99 -13.07 -9.36
C LYS A 29 14.55 -12.71 -9.66
N GLU A 30 14.00 -13.25 -10.75
CA GLU A 30 12.57 -13.19 -11.07
C GLU A 30 11.73 -13.98 -10.04
N GLY A 31 11.70 -13.48 -8.82
CA GLY A 31 10.72 -13.81 -7.82
C GLY A 31 10.06 -12.49 -7.47
N THR A 32 8.82 -12.30 -7.92
CA THR A 32 7.92 -11.23 -7.51
C THR A 32 7.82 -11.23 -5.98
N GLY A 33 8.74 -10.54 -5.33
CA GLY A 33 8.71 -10.32 -3.89
C GLY A 33 7.59 -9.34 -3.60
N PHE A 34 6.40 -9.86 -3.30
CA PHE A 34 5.33 -9.05 -2.74
C PHE A 34 5.77 -8.60 -1.36
N PHE A 35 6.28 -7.37 -1.26
CA PHE A 35 6.45 -6.71 0.03
C PHE A 35 5.06 -6.27 0.52
N THR A 36 4.35 -7.18 1.19
CA THR A 36 3.18 -6.79 1.98
C THR A 36 3.70 -6.26 3.31
N ARG A 37 3.81 -4.93 3.44
CA ARG A 37 3.94 -4.32 4.76
C ARG A 37 2.64 -4.62 5.52
N GLN A 38 2.72 -5.47 6.53
CA GLN A 38 1.64 -5.69 7.47
C GLN A 38 1.48 -4.39 8.26
N THR A 39 0.73 -3.44 7.71
CA THR A 39 0.31 -2.28 8.50
C THR A 39 -0.72 -2.78 9.49
N ALA A 40 -0.37 -2.79 10.78
CA ALA A 40 -1.17 -3.32 11.88
C ALA A 40 -2.60 -2.72 11.98
N ALA A 41 -2.85 -1.60 11.30
CA ALA A 41 -4.19 -1.04 11.15
C ALA A 41 -4.62 -1.07 9.69
N ALA A 42 -5.71 -1.80 9.39
CA ALA A 42 -6.50 -1.51 8.21
C ALA A 42 -6.94 -0.03 8.30
N LYS A 43 -6.26 0.86 7.57
CA LYS A 43 -6.60 2.28 7.56
C LYS A 43 -7.89 2.43 6.75
N THR A 44 -9.02 2.44 7.46
CA THR A 44 -10.32 2.72 6.85
C THR A 44 -10.36 4.19 6.44
N VAL A 45 -10.51 4.44 5.15
CA VAL A 45 -10.74 5.77 4.60
C VAL A 45 -12.22 5.91 4.34
N THR A 46 -12.83 6.93 4.94
CA THR A 46 -14.21 7.33 4.61
C THR A 46 -14.18 8.31 3.44
N LEU A 47 -15.04 8.04 2.46
CA LEU A 47 -15.22 8.88 1.27
C LEU A 47 -16.61 9.49 1.32
N ASP A 48 -16.75 10.72 0.83
CA ASP A 48 -18.05 11.30 0.57
C ASP A 48 -18.71 10.62 -0.65
N ASN A 49 -20.02 10.79 -0.79
CA ASN A 49 -20.80 10.14 -1.85
C ASN A 49 -20.31 10.50 -3.25
N LEU A 50 -19.90 11.76 -3.49
CA LEU A 50 -19.43 12.19 -4.81
C LEU A 50 -18.11 11.52 -5.18
N SER A 51 -17.18 11.43 -4.22
CA SER A 51 -15.92 10.71 -4.40
C SER A 51 -16.13 9.20 -4.63
N ALA A 52 -17.10 8.59 -3.93
CA ALA A 52 -17.45 7.18 -4.11
C ALA A 52 -18.07 6.91 -5.50
N ASP A 53 -18.96 7.77 -5.95
CA ASP A 53 -19.57 7.68 -7.28
C ASP A 53 -18.52 7.84 -8.38
N TYR A 54 -17.62 8.82 -8.24
CA TYR A 54 -16.51 9.02 -9.17
C TYR A 54 -15.64 7.77 -9.30
N LEU A 55 -15.24 7.16 -8.18
CA LEU A 55 -14.45 5.94 -8.18
C LEU A 55 -15.19 4.77 -8.81
N THR A 56 -16.51 4.67 -8.57
CA THR A 56 -17.35 3.61 -9.15
C THR A 56 -17.42 3.72 -10.67
N VAL A 57 -17.71 4.92 -11.19
CA VAL A 57 -17.75 5.17 -12.65
C VAL A 57 -16.38 4.92 -13.28
N LYS A 58 -15.30 5.38 -12.63
CA LYS A 58 -13.94 5.19 -13.13
C LYS A 58 -13.52 3.71 -13.10
N ALA A 59 -13.89 2.97 -12.06
CA ALA A 59 -13.67 1.53 -11.97
C ALA A 59 -14.33 0.77 -13.13
N MET A 60 -15.58 1.11 -13.45
CA MET A 60 -16.29 0.53 -14.60
C MET A 60 -15.60 0.86 -15.93
N ALA A 61 -15.16 2.11 -16.10
CA ALA A 61 -14.50 2.56 -17.33
C ALA A 61 -13.12 1.94 -17.54
N THR A 62 -12.33 1.76 -16.47
CA THR A 62 -10.93 1.32 -16.57
C THR A 62 -10.74 -0.17 -16.25
N GLN A 63 -11.79 -0.89 -15.85
CA GLN A 63 -11.72 -2.28 -15.35
C GLN A 63 -10.69 -2.45 -14.23
N LYS A 64 -10.60 -1.44 -13.34
CA LYS A 64 -9.70 -1.44 -12.18
C LYS A 64 -10.52 -1.41 -10.90
N THR A 65 -9.97 -1.96 -9.83
CA THR A 65 -10.59 -1.82 -8.51
C THR A 65 -10.44 -0.38 -8.00
N PRO A 66 -11.36 0.12 -7.16
CA PRO A 66 -11.21 1.45 -6.54
C PRO A 66 -9.85 1.63 -5.84
N ALA A 67 -9.34 0.58 -5.18
CA ALA A 67 -8.04 0.61 -4.53
C ALA A 67 -6.87 0.82 -5.51
N GLN A 68 -6.92 0.19 -6.69
CA GLN A 68 -5.91 0.39 -7.73
C GLN A 68 -5.93 1.85 -8.24
N ILE A 69 -7.13 2.41 -8.46
CA ILE A 69 -7.30 3.79 -8.93
C ILE A 69 -6.76 4.77 -7.90
N ILE A 70 -7.12 4.61 -6.62
CA ILE A 70 -6.61 5.47 -5.54
C ILE A 70 -5.09 5.35 -5.46
N GLY A 71 -4.54 4.13 -5.54
CA GLY A 71 -3.10 3.91 -5.51
C GLY A 71 -2.36 4.62 -6.65
N GLU A 72 -2.94 4.65 -7.86
CA GLU A 72 -2.39 5.41 -8.99
C GLU A 72 -2.42 6.92 -8.73
N MET A 73 -3.57 7.45 -8.30
CA MET A 73 -3.72 8.88 -7.99
C MET A 73 -2.75 9.35 -6.90
N VAL A 74 -2.54 8.53 -5.86
CA VAL A 74 -1.58 8.83 -4.79
C VAL A 74 -0.15 8.84 -5.33
N ARG A 75 0.24 7.87 -6.16
CA ARG A 75 1.57 7.84 -6.79
C ARG A 75 1.80 9.06 -7.68
N GLU A 76 0.83 9.44 -8.50
CA GLU A 76 0.88 10.64 -9.33
C GLU A 76 1.05 11.90 -8.48
N ARG A 77 0.30 12.01 -7.37
CA ARG A 77 0.38 13.17 -6.47
C ARG A 77 1.73 13.28 -5.75
N ILE A 78 2.31 12.15 -5.34
CA ILE A 78 3.66 12.11 -4.76
C ILE A 78 4.68 12.53 -5.79
N ALA A 79 4.62 11.97 -7.01
CA ALA A 79 5.55 12.29 -8.09
C ALA A 79 5.48 13.77 -8.53
N ALA A 80 4.29 14.39 -8.48
CA ALA A 80 4.12 15.81 -8.79
C ALA A 80 4.59 16.76 -7.68
N ASN A 81 4.84 16.25 -6.48
CA ASN A 81 5.31 17.02 -5.32
C ASN A 81 6.80 16.71 -4.99
N LEU A 82 7.46 15.89 -5.79
CA LEU A 82 8.91 15.65 -5.80
C LEU A 82 9.57 16.51 -6.88
#